data_AF-A0A7Y8MBX6-F1
#
_entry.id   AF-A0A7Y8MBX6-F1
#
_cell.length_a   1.000
_cell.length_b   1.000
_cell.length_c   1.000
_cell.angle_alpha   90.00
_cell.angle_beta   90.00
_cell.angle_gamma   90.00
#
_symmetry.space_group_name_H-M   'P 1'
#
loop_
_entity.id
_entity.type
_entity.pdbx_description
1 polymer ?
#
loop_
_entity_poly.entity_id
_entity_poly.type
_entity_poly.pdbx_seq_one_letter_code
_entity_poly.pdbx_strand_id
1 'polypeptide(L)'
;LLACALAVACAPTVDYRGYVPDQAQIDSLSVGVDTKRTVETRLGTPSAMSTFDADTWYYVHAREERFAIFKPKITEAQILAVRFGPDQTVTAIDRFTHEDGRVVNFVDRKTPTRGKELTFLEQLFGNVGKVGPGIGSEE
;
A
#
# COMPACT_ATOMS: atom_id res chain seq x y z
N LEU A 1 -27.22 47.87 7.32
CA LEU A 1 -27.62 46.55 6.80
C LEU A 1 -26.37 45.70 6.67
N LEU A 2 -26.39 44.59 7.41
CA LEU A 2 -25.26 43.74 7.82
C LEU A 2 -24.33 43.33 6.66
N ALA A 3 -23.03 43.58 6.84
CA ALA A 3 -21.98 43.09 5.96
C ALA A 3 -21.83 41.56 6.09
N CYS A 4 -21.75 40.90 4.94
CA CYS A 4 -21.54 39.46 4.79
C CYS A 4 -20.23 39.01 5.47
N ALA A 5 -20.34 38.18 6.51
CA ALA A 5 -19.27 37.29 6.94
C ALA A 5 -19.52 35.90 6.34
N LEU A 6 -19.12 35.71 5.08
CA LEU A 6 -18.97 34.38 4.50
C LEU A 6 -17.70 33.75 5.09
N ALA A 7 -17.83 33.12 6.25
CA ALA A 7 -16.78 32.25 6.76
C ALA A 7 -16.66 31.05 5.80
N VAL A 8 -15.61 31.05 4.98
CA VAL A 8 -15.20 29.88 4.20
C VAL A 8 -14.69 28.85 5.20
N ALA A 9 -15.59 27.99 5.68
CA ALA A 9 -15.25 26.87 6.56
C ALA A 9 -14.56 25.77 5.73
N CYS A 10 -13.29 25.99 5.39
CA CYS A 10 -12.46 24.98 4.75
C CYS A 10 -11.93 24.02 5.83
N ALA A 11 -12.75 23.05 6.22
CA ALA A 11 -12.35 21.95 7.09
C ALA A 11 -11.92 20.74 6.23
N PRO A 12 -10.89 19.97 6.66
CA PRO A 12 -10.53 18.74 5.98
C PRO A 12 -11.67 17.71 6.05
N THR A 13 -11.83 16.93 4.99
CA THR A 13 -12.70 15.75 4.98
C THR A 13 -11.98 14.60 5.68
N VAL A 14 -12.65 13.94 6.62
CA VAL A 14 -12.13 12.79 7.38
C VAL A 14 -12.78 11.53 6.84
N ASP A 15 -11.95 10.56 6.44
CA ASP A 15 -12.38 9.24 5.98
C ASP A 15 -11.79 8.15 6.88
N TYR A 16 -12.57 7.12 7.20
CA TYR A 16 -12.11 5.91 7.89
C TYR A 16 -12.05 4.75 6.89
N ARG A 17 -10.96 3.98 6.92
CA ARG A 17 -10.69 2.88 6.00
C ARG A 17 -10.35 1.60 6.75
N GLY A 18 -10.75 0.47 6.17
CA GLY A 18 -10.38 -0.87 6.64
C GLY A 18 -11.29 -1.41 7.72
N TYR A 19 -10.71 -2.15 8.68
CA TYR A 19 -11.40 -2.75 9.81
C TYR A 19 -11.93 -1.68 10.78
N VAL A 20 -13.11 -1.93 11.36
CA VAL A 20 -13.71 -1.07 12.38
C VAL A 20 -13.42 -1.70 13.74
N PRO A 21 -12.52 -1.11 14.56
CA PRO A 21 -12.12 -1.72 15.81
C PRO A 21 -13.24 -1.67 16.86
N ASP A 22 -13.65 -2.84 17.33
CA ASP A 22 -14.38 -2.98 18.60
C ASP A 22 -13.41 -3.42 19.68
N GLN A 23 -13.00 -2.47 20.51
CA GLN A 23 -11.98 -2.71 21.52
C GLN A 23 -12.37 -3.81 22.51
N ALA A 24 -13.66 -3.94 22.85
CA ALA A 24 -14.12 -4.99 23.77
C ALA A 24 -13.97 -6.38 23.15
N GLN A 25 -14.23 -6.51 21.84
CA GLN A 25 -14.02 -7.78 21.14
C GLN A 25 -12.55 -8.12 21.00
N ILE A 26 -11.69 -7.14 20.71
CA ILE A 26 -10.25 -7.39 20.60
C ILE A 26 -9.68 -7.79 21.97
N ASP A 27 -10.07 -7.10 23.04
CA ASP A 27 -9.59 -7.39 24.40
C ASP A 27 -10.12 -8.72 24.96
N SER A 28 -11.21 -9.24 24.39
CA SER A 28 -11.72 -10.58 24.72
C SER A 28 -10.88 -11.73 24.14
N LEU A 29 -9.99 -11.45 23.19
CA LEU A 29 -9.15 -12.48 22.58
C LEU A 29 -8.08 -12.96 23.57
N SER A 30 -7.93 -14.29 23.65
CA SER A 30 -7.01 -14.94 24.58
C SER A 30 -6.01 -15.84 23.85
N VAL A 31 -4.73 -15.58 24.07
CA VAL A 31 -3.62 -16.39 23.57
C VAL A 31 -3.70 -17.82 24.15
N GLY A 32 -3.47 -18.82 23.32
CA GLY A 32 -3.51 -20.25 23.66
C GLY A 32 -4.91 -20.84 23.82
N VAL A 33 -5.97 -20.02 23.70
CA VAL A 33 -7.38 -20.45 23.85
C VAL A 33 -8.15 -20.20 22.57
N ASP A 34 -8.03 -19.00 22.01
CA ASP A 34 -8.71 -18.65 20.78
C ASP A 34 -8.08 -19.33 19.56
N THR A 35 -8.89 -19.55 18.54
CA THR A 35 -8.52 -20.19 17.27
C THR A 35 -8.82 -19.27 16.10
N LYS A 36 -8.30 -19.56 14.91
CA LYS A 36 -8.67 -18.84 13.67
C LYS A 36 -10.18 -18.66 13.53
N ARG A 37 -10.96 -19.72 13.82
CA ARG A 37 -12.43 -19.69 13.76
C ARG A 37 -13.05 -18.76 14.79
N THR A 38 -12.57 -18.76 16.04
CA THR A 38 -13.15 -17.88 17.07
C THR A 38 -12.77 -16.42 16.83
N VAL A 39 -11.55 -16.16 16.34
CA VAL A 39 -11.11 -14.83 15.91
C VAL A 39 -11.98 -14.34 14.75
N GLU A 40 -12.20 -15.16 13.72
CA GLU A 40 -13.07 -14.79 12.58
C GLU A 40 -14.52 -14.57 13.02
N THR A 41 -15.03 -15.35 13.96
CA THR A 41 -16.40 -15.17 14.48
C THR A 41 -16.55 -13.85 15.24
N ARG A 42 -15.51 -13.41 15.95
CA ARG A 42 -15.54 -12.15 16.72
C ARG A 42 -15.22 -10.95 15.82
N LEU A 43 -14.05 -10.97 15.18
CA LEU A 43 -13.52 -9.81 14.44
C LEU A 43 -13.89 -9.80 12.95
N GLY A 44 -14.47 -10.89 12.42
CA GLY A 44 -14.71 -11.05 10.99
C GLY A 44 -13.46 -11.45 10.21
N THR A 45 -13.56 -11.38 8.88
CA THR A 45 -12.45 -11.68 7.99
C THR A 45 -11.33 -10.63 8.12
N PRO A 46 -10.05 -11.04 8.06
CA PRO A 46 -8.94 -10.10 8.18
C PRO A 46 -8.86 -9.18 6.97
N SER A 47 -8.28 -7.99 7.17
CA SER A 47 -8.01 -7.06 6.08
C SER A 47 -6.92 -7.59 5.13
N ALA A 48 -5.94 -8.31 5.68
CA ALA A 48 -4.89 -8.96 4.91
C ALA A 48 -4.33 -10.19 5.65
N MET A 49 -3.83 -11.15 4.89
CA MET A 49 -3.02 -12.26 5.42
C MET A 49 -1.55 -12.02 5.05
N SER A 50 -0.63 -12.40 5.94
CA SER A 50 0.80 -12.26 5.69
C SER A 50 1.24 -13.12 4.49
N THR A 51 2.09 -12.53 3.65
CA THR A 51 2.66 -13.19 2.47
C THR A 51 3.90 -14.03 2.77
N PHE A 52 4.53 -13.81 3.93
CA PHE A 52 5.75 -14.52 4.34
C PHE A 52 5.44 -15.65 5.33
N ASP A 53 4.50 -15.40 6.25
CA ASP A 53 4.06 -16.33 7.28
C ASP A 53 2.54 -16.45 7.20
N ALA A 54 2.02 -17.48 6.50
CA ALA A 54 0.58 -17.64 6.24
C ALA A 54 -0.32 -17.72 7.50
N ASP A 55 0.30 -17.80 8.68
CA ASP A 55 -0.35 -17.87 9.98
C ASP A 55 -0.42 -16.52 10.71
N THR A 56 -0.28 -15.39 10.02
CA THR A 56 -0.54 -14.06 10.60
C THR A 56 -1.65 -13.34 9.85
N TRP A 57 -2.67 -12.91 10.59
CA TRP A 57 -3.77 -12.10 10.10
C TRP A 57 -3.63 -10.66 10.57
N TYR A 58 -3.92 -9.72 9.67
CA TYR A 58 -3.86 -8.29 9.94
C TYR A 58 -5.26 -7.67 9.82
N TYR A 59 -5.65 -6.95 10.86
CA TYR A 59 -6.81 -6.06 10.84
C TYR A 59 -6.29 -4.62 10.84
N VAL A 60 -6.51 -3.92 9.74
CA VAL A 60 -5.93 -2.60 9.50
C VAL A 60 -7.02 -1.55 9.57
N HIS A 61 -6.86 -0.59 10.45
CA HIS A 61 -7.69 0.60 10.56
C HIS A 61 -6.86 1.83 10.20
N ALA A 62 -7.39 2.73 9.37
CA ALA A 62 -6.74 3.99 9.05
C ALA A 62 -7.73 5.15 9.03
N ARG A 63 -7.29 6.29 9.58
CA ARG A 63 -7.98 7.59 9.52
C ARG A 63 -7.21 8.51 8.57
N GLU A 64 -7.85 8.86 7.48
CA GLU A 64 -7.30 9.74 6.46
C GLU A 64 -7.94 11.12 6.53
N GLU A 65 -7.12 12.15 6.39
CA GLU A 65 -7.60 13.52 6.23
C GLU A 65 -7.25 14.04 4.85
N ARG A 66 -8.25 14.61 4.16
CA ARG A 66 -8.08 15.26 2.86
C ARG A 66 -8.42 16.73 2.97
N PHE A 67 -7.47 17.58 2.62
CA PHE A 67 -7.67 19.01 2.51
C PHE A 67 -7.83 19.42 1.04
N ALA A 68 -8.97 20.01 0.69
CA ALA A 68 -9.29 20.44 -0.68
C ALA A 68 -9.00 19.33 -1.72
N ILE A 69 -8.21 19.65 -2.76
CA ILE A 69 -7.86 18.73 -3.86
C ILE A 69 -6.55 17.96 -3.62
N PHE A 70 -5.90 18.12 -2.46
CA PHE A 70 -4.64 17.44 -2.18
C PHE A 70 -4.85 15.95 -1.90
N LYS A 71 -3.76 15.18 -2.00
CA LYS A 71 -3.77 13.76 -1.63
C LYS A 71 -4.13 13.61 -0.15
N PRO A 72 -4.97 12.62 0.21
CA PRO A 72 -5.25 12.32 1.61
C PRO A 72 -3.96 11.94 2.32
N LYS A 73 -3.86 12.33 3.59
CA LYS A 73 -2.78 11.94 4.49
C LYS A 73 -3.34 11.02 5.56
N ILE A 74 -2.65 9.91 5.82
CA ILE A 74 -2.95 9.05 6.96
C ILE A 74 -2.54 9.81 8.21
N THR A 75 -3.52 10.11 9.06
CA THR A 75 -3.33 10.80 10.35
C THR A 75 -3.26 9.84 11.51
N GLU A 76 -3.91 8.68 11.37
CA GLU A 76 -3.88 7.60 12.33
C GLU A 76 -3.92 6.28 11.58
N ALA A 77 -3.15 5.31 12.06
CA ALA A 77 -3.21 3.94 11.61
C ALA A 77 -3.10 3.05 12.84
N GLN A 78 -3.94 2.01 12.89
CA GLN A 78 -3.87 0.97 13.91
C GLN A 78 -3.89 -0.38 13.20
N ILE A 79 -2.94 -1.24 13.54
CA ILE A 79 -2.82 -2.58 12.97
C ILE A 79 -2.84 -3.57 14.12
N LEU A 80 -3.83 -4.44 14.12
CA LEU A 80 -3.85 -5.62 14.99
C LEU A 80 -3.30 -6.81 14.20
N ALA A 81 -2.19 -7.36 14.65
CA ALA A 81 -1.62 -8.59 14.10
C ALA A 81 -1.94 -9.76 15.03
N VAL A 82 -2.71 -10.72 14.54
CA VAL A 82 -3.02 -11.95 15.26
C VAL A 82 -2.23 -13.09 14.63
N ARG A 83 -1.34 -13.69 15.41
CA ARG A 83 -0.51 -14.81 14.98
C ARG A 83 -1.11 -16.12 15.45
N PHE A 84 -1.03 -17.12 14.60
CA PHE A 84 -1.54 -18.46 14.85
C PHE A 84 -0.42 -19.48 14.88
N GLY A 85 -0.61 -20.52 15.69
CA GLY A 85 0.22 -21.72 15.71
C GLY A 85 -0.21 -22.73 14.65
N PRO A 86 0.54 -23.85 14.51
CA PRO A 86 0.23 -24.92 13.57
C PRO A 86 -1.11 -25.64 13.87
N ASP A 87 -1.57 -25.57 15.11
CA ASP A 87 -2.87 -26.03 15.59
C ASP A 87 -3.99 -25.00 15.36
N GLN A 88 -3.70 -23.90 14.67
CA GLN A 88 -4.60 -22.79 14.40
C GLN A 88 -5.05 -22.02 15.65
N THR A 89 -4.33 -22.15 16.78
CA THR A 89 -4.58 -21.37 17.99
C THR A 89 -3.82 -20.05 17.97
N VAL A 90 -4.33 -19.03 18.66
CA VAL A 90 -3.68 -17.72 18.76
C VAL A 90 -2.42 -17.86 19.61
N THR A 91 -1.26 -17.48 19.07
CA THR A 91 0.04 -17.53 19.75
C THR A 91 0.54 -16.14 20.14
N ALA A 92 0.12 -15.09 19.42
CA ALA A 92 0.45 -13.71 19.74
C ALA A 92 -0.62 -12.74 19.22
N ILE A 93 -0.77 -11.62 19.91
CA ILE A 93 -1.61 -10.49 19.49
C ILE A 93 -0.77 -9.22 19.66
N ASP A 94 -0.33 -8.65 18.54
CA ASP A 94 0.48 -7.44 18.52
C ASP A 94 -0.35 -6.25 18.02
N ARG A 95 -0.09 -5.07 18.57
CA ARG A 95 -0.73 -3.81 18.13
C ARG A 95 0.33 -2.85 17.67
N PHE A 96 0.14 -2.31 16.47
CA PHE A 96 0.99 -1.28 15.89
C PHE A 96 0.17 -0.04 15.60
N THR A 97 0.81 1.10 15.72
CA THR A 97 0.25 2.41 15.47
C THR A 97 0.97 3.07 14.30
N HIS A 98 0.51 4.26 13.90
CA HIS A 98 1.19 5.07 12.89
C HIS A 98 2.67 5.34 13.23
N GLU A 99 2.99 5.45 14.52
CA GLU A 99 4.34 5.74 15.02
C GLU A 99 5.31 4.57 14.85
N ASP A 100 4.81 3.33 14.77
CA ASP A 100 5.60 2.12 14.54
C ASP A 100 6.02 1.96 13.06
N GLY A 101 5.51 2.82 12.18
CA GLY A 101 5.81 2.83 10.76
C GLY A 101 7.29 3.07 10.48
N ARG A 102 7.91 2.21 9.65
CA ARG A 102 9.29 2.39 9.18
C ARG A 102 9.33 2.84 7.73
N VAL A 103 10.11 3.87 7.45
CA VAL A 103 10.37 4.31 6.07
C VAL A 103 11.34 3.32 5.42
N VAL A 104 10.86 2.58 4.42
CA VAL A 104 11.67 1.64 3.64
C VAL A 104 12.16 2.32 2.37
N ASN A 105 13.48 2.41 2.21
CA ASN A 105 14.09 2.93 0.98
C ASN A 105 14.17 1.80 -0.05
N PHE A 106 13.61 2.02 -1.24
CA PHE A 106 13.74 1.09 -2.35
C PHE A 106 15.16 1.11 -2.92
N VAL A 107 15.66 -0.06 -3.34
CA VAL A 107 16.95 -0.18 -4.02
C VAL A 107 16.81 0.28 -5.47
N ASP A 108 17.61 1.27 -5.88
CA ASP A 108 17.60 1.82 -7.25
C ASP A 108 18.36 0.94 -8.28
N ARG A 109 18.69 -0.30 -7.91
CA ARG A 109 19.40 -1.21 -8.79
C ARG A 109 18.49 -1.63 -9.94
N LYS A 110 18.90 -1.30 -11.16
CA LYS A 110 18.24 -1.72 -12.40
C LYS A 110 18.87 -3.01 -12.92
N THR A 111 18.06 -3.94 -13.41
CA THR A 111 18.55 -5.14 -14.09
C THR A 111 19.07 -4.74 -15.48
N PRO A 112 20.35 -4.96 -15.81
CA PRO A 112 20.87 -4.63 -17.14
C PRO A 112 20.13 -5.46 -18.20
N THR A 113 19.64 -4.81 -19.24
CA THR A 113 18.95 -5.50 -20.34
C THR A 113 19.98 -6.07 -21.31
N ARG A 114 19.71 -7.27 -21.88
CA ARG A 114 20.45 -7.75 -23.07
C ARG A 114 19.90 -7.02 -24.29
N GLY A 115 20.26 -5.75 -24.44
CA GLY A 115 19.92 -4.94 -25.60
C GLY A 115 21.08 -4.00 -25.92
N LYS A 116 21.19 -3.58 -27.18
CA LYS A 116 22.07 -2.46 -27.51
C LYS A 116 21.40 -1.19 -26.98
N GLU A 117 22.00 -0.54 -26.00
CA GLU A 117 21.60 0.82 -25.63
C GLU A 117 22.07 1.76 -26.73
N LEU A 118 21.20 2.04 -27.72
CA LEU A 118 21.51 3.01 -28.76
C LEU A 118 21.59 4.39 -28.09
N THR A 119 22.75 5.02 -28.19
CA THR A 119 22.93 6.41 -27.77
C THR A 119 21.98 7.32 -28.56
N PHE A 120 21.65 8.49 -28.01
CA PHE A 120 20.77 9.46 -28.68
C PHE A 120 21.20 9.75 -30.13
N LEU A 121 22.51 9.82 -30.39
CA LEU A 121 23.05 10.06 -31.73
C LEU A 121 22.87 8.87 -32.68
N GLU A 122 23.03 7.64 -32.19
CA GLU A 122 22.79 6.42 -33.00
C GLU A 122 21.31 6.28 -33.38
N GLN A 123 20.40 6.73 -32.52
CA GLN A 123 18.96 6.78 -32.85
C GLN A 123 18.66 7.87 -33.88
N LEU A 124 19.33 9.03 -33.80
CA LEU A 124 19.15 10.15 -34.72
C LEU A 124 19.66 9.81 -36.15
N PHE A 125 20.81 9.15 -36.25
CA PHE A 125 21.45 8.85 -37.53
C PHE A 125 21.22 7.42 -38.04
N GLY A 126 20.63 6.52 -37.24
CA GLY A 126 20.40 5.12 -37.60
C GLY A 126 19.47 4.90 -38.80
N ASN A 127 18.76 5.93 -39.26
CA ASN A 127 17.95 5.93 -40.48
C ASN A 127 18.59 6.68 -41.67
N VAL A 128 19.70 7.39 -41.47
CA VAL A 128 20.37 8.15 -42.53
C VAL A 128 21.37 7.20 -43.21
N GLY A 129 20.93 6.52 -44.27
CA GLY A 129 21.78 5.61 -45.05
C GLY A 129 21.10 4.36 -45.61
N LYS A 130 19.82 4.09 -45.27
CA LYS A 130 19.00 3.10 -46.01
C LYS A 130 18.52 3.70 -47.34
N VAL A 131 19.45 3.99 -48.24
CA VAL A 131 19.16 4.14 -49.67
C VAL A 131 19.31 2.73 -50.24
N GLY A 132 18.20 2.11 -50.65
CA GLY A 132 18.21 0.78 -51.26
C GLY A 132 19.04 0.75 -52.56
N PRO A 133 19.59 -0.42 -52.95
CA PRO A 133 20.42 -0.50 -54.15
C PRO A 133 19.55 -0.32 -55.38
N GLY A 134 19.80 0.74 -56.13
CA GLY A 134 19.02 1.05 -57.32
C GLY A 134 19.59 2.23 -58.09
N ILE A 135 20.90 2.29 -58.26
CA ILE A 135 21.54 3.11 -59.29
C ILE A 135 22.91 2.51 -59.64
N GLY A 136 23.01 2.05 -60.89
CA GLY A 136 24.14 1.37 -61.54
C GLY A 136 23.61 0.15 -62.30
N SER A 137 23.56 0.08 -63.63
CA SER A 137 24.43 0.67 -64.67
C SER A 137 23.70 0.77 -66.04
N GLU A 138 24.16 1.70 -66.89
CA GLU A 138 23.92 1.78 -68.34
C GLU A 138 24.05 0.43 -69.09
N GLU A 139 23.08 0.11 -69.96
CA GLU A 139 23.13 0.12 -71.45
C GLU A 139 21.69 0.16 -72.03
#